data_AF-A0A3D3I5P1-F1
#
_entry.id   AF-A0A3D3I5P1-F1
#
_cell.length_a   1.000
_cell.length_b   1.000
_cell.length_c   1.000
_cell.angle_alpha   90.00
_cell.angle_beta   90.00
_cell.angle_gamma   90.00
#
_symmetry.space_group_name_H-M   'P 1'
#
loop_
_entity.id
_entity.type
_entity.pdbx_description
1 polymer ?
#
loop_
_entity_poly.entity_id
_entity_poly.type
_entity_poly.pdbx_seq_one_letter_code
_entity_poly.pdbx_strand_id
1 'polypeptide(L)'
;MPLAVFNSNVASIFLLSPCLLWVTNLRIKDKYIFYYYNFVAESGLPMAEKAKYVVMASLVTSFVMYSLYIYQQPVQLQAPGQTATIVEGKMIWQQKNCGACHQIYGLGGFLGPDLTNIYSARGKGPAYIQAFVNGGTSVMPSFQLEEGEMSALLAYLRHVDASGKSDPKQYKINYDGTIESP
;
A
#
# COMPACT_ATOMS: atom_id res chain seq x y z
N MET A 1 1.61 11.12 -26.82
CA MET A 1 2.97 10.94 -27.39
C MET A 1 3.88 11.94 -26.69
N PRO A 2 4.83 11.46 -25.88
CA PRO A 2 6.20 11.33 -26.37
C PRO A 2 6.85 9.98 -26.01
N LEU A 3 7.88 9.63 -26.79
CA LEU A 3 8.71 8.43 -26.71
C LEU A 3 9.85 8.63 -25.71
N ALA A 4 10.08 7.65 -24.84
CA ALA A 4 11.30 7.56 -24.03
C ALA A 4 12.40 6.86 -24.84
N VAL A 5 13.52 7.56 -24.98
CA VAL A 5 14.80 7.08 -25.51
C VAL A 5 15.47 6.21 -24.44
N PHE A 6 15.88 4.98 -24.79
CA PHE A 6 16.73 4.15 -23.94
C PHE A 6 18.14 4.02 -24.54
N ASN A 7 19.12 4.36 -23.71
CA ASN A 7 20.56 4.45 -23.94
C ASN A 7 21.22 3.06 -24.08
N SER A 8 22.16 2.94 -25.01
CA SER A 8 22.73 1.70 -25.55
C SER A 8 23.93 1.11 -24.79
N ASN A 9 24.07 1.34 -23.48
CA ASN A 9 25.26 0.93 -22.72
C ASN A 9 24.98 -0.11 -21.62
N VAL A 10 24.63 -1.33 -22.02
CA VAL A 10 24.67 -2.52 -21.14
C VAL A 10 25.24 -3.77 -21.84
N ALA A 11 25.86 -3.60 -23.01
CA ALA A 11 26.19 -4.69 -23.94
C ALA A 11 27.43 -5.56 -23.59
N SER A 12 27.99 -5.50 -22.37
CA SER A 12 29.27 -6.18 -22.09
C SER A 12 29.28 -7.18 -20.93
N ILE A 13 28.13 -7.56 -20.36
CA ILE A 13 28.09 -8.54 -19.24
C ILE A 13 27.52 -9.92 -19.64
N PHE A 14 27.02 -10.10 -20.87
CA PHE A 14 26.28 -11.32 -21.26
C PHE A 14 27.07 -12.39 -22.03
N LEU A 15 28.40 -12.47 -21.91
CA LEU A 15 29.20 -13.45 -22.67
C LEU A 15 29.69 -14.68 -21.90
N LEU A 16 29.09 -15.03 -20.75
CA LEU A 16 29.33 -16.33 -20.09
C LEU A 16 28.08 -16.90 -19.39
N SER A 17 26.94 -16.96 -20.09
CA SER A 17 25.79 -17.75 -19.61
C SER A 17 25.23 -18.64 -20.72
N PRO A 18 25.16 -19.97 -20.54
CA PRO A 18 24.75 -20.93 -21.57
C PRO A 18 23.24 -20.92 -21.88
N CYS A 19 22.53 -19.83 -21.59
CA CYS A 19 21.08 -19.71 -21.76
C CYS A 19 20.63 -19.28 -23.18
N LEU A 20 21.53 -18.78 -24.03
CA LEU A 20 21.16 -18.18 -25.32
C LEU A 20 21.03 -19.16 -26.50
N LEU A 21 21.21 -20.46 -26.30
CA LEU A 21 20.97 -21.48 -27.34
C LEU A 21 19.53 -22.04 -27.33
N TRP A 22 18.63 -21.56 -26.46
CA TRP A 22 17.29 -22.11 -26.28
C TRP A 22 16.15 -21.34 -26.96
N VAL A 23 16.45 -20.44 -27.92
CA VAL A 23 15.44 -19.52 -28.52
C VAL A 23 15.01 -19.89 -29.95
N THR A 24 15.51 -20.98 -30.56
CA THR A 24 15.16 -21.30 -31.97
C THR A 24 14.07 -22.36 -32.17
N ASN A 25 13.28 -22.73 -31.15
CA ASN A 25 12.21 -23.73 -31.35
C ASN A 25 10.83 -23.23 -30.89
N LEU A 26 10.19 -22.43 -31.76
CA LEU A 26 8.78 -21.99 -31.67
C LEU A 26 7.76 -23.13 -31.89
N ARG A 27 8.09 -24.37 -31.48
CA ARG A 27 7.24 -25.57 -31.61
C ARG A 27 7.07 -26.34 -30.30
N ILE A 28 7.32 -25.67 -29.17
CA ILE A 28 7.29 -26.31 -27.82
C ILE A 28 6.22 -25.70 -26.90
N LYS A 29 5.66 -24.51 -27.21
CA LYS A 29 4.71 -23.83 -26.31
C LYS A 29 3.34 -24.49 -26.23
N ASP A 30 2.88 -25.17 -27.28
CA ASP A 30 1.58 -25.85 -27.26
C ASP A 30 1.61 -27.17 -26.48
N LYS A 31 2.79 -27.81 -26.36
CA LYS A 31 2.90 -29.10 -25.65
C LYS A 31 2.85 -28.96 -24.14
N TYR A 32 3.41 -27.91 -23.55
CA TYR A 32 3.45 -27.79 -22.08
C TYR A 32 2.08 -27.51 -21.46
N ILE A 33 1.25 -26.67 -22.09
CA ILE A 33 -0.13 -26.43 -21.63
C ILE A 33 -1.01 -27.66 -21.88
N PHE A 34 -0.81 -28.36 -23.01
CA PHE A 34 -1.55 -29.59 -23.31
C PHE A 34 -1.13 -30.76 -22.42
N TYR A 35 0.15 -30.88 -22.03
CA TYR A 35 0.62 -31.90 -21.10
C TYR A 35 0.11 -31.67 -19.68
N TYR A 36 -0.01 -30.41 -19.24
CA TYR A 36 -0.57 -30.09 -17.93
C TYR A 36 -2.07 -30.45 -17.84
N TYR A 37 -2.84 -30.17 -18.90
CA TYR A 37 -4.26 -30.56 -18.97
C TYR A 37 -4.47 -32.07 -19.10
N ASN A 38 -3.68 -32.75 -19.93
CA ASN A 38 -3.80 -34.21 -20.10
C ASN A 38 -3.24 -35.00 -18.90
N PHE A 39 -2.21 -34.51 -18.21
CA PHE A 39 -1.69 -35.17 -17.01
C PHE A 39 -2.68 -35.16 -15.84
N VAL A 40 -3.46 -34.09 -15.66
CA VAL A 40 -4.55 -34.08 -14.66
C VAL A 40 -5.71 -34.99 -15.06
N ALA A 41 -5.98 -35.11 -16.36
CA ALA A 41 -7.03 -35.99 -16.89
C ALA A 41 -6.65 -37.49 -16.81
N GLU A 42 -5.40 -37.86 -17.12
CA GLU A 42 -4.93 -39.26 -17.21
C GLU A 42 -4.26 -39.79 -15.95
N SER A 43 -3.88 -38.93 -14.99
CA SER A 43 -3.36 -39.41 -13.70
C SER A 43 -4.48 -40.09 -12.90
N GLY A 44 -4.31 -41.38 -12.64
CA GLY A 44 -5.11 -42.18 -11.70
C GLY A 44 -4.94 -41.75 -10.23
N LEU A 45 -4.71 -40.45 -9.99
CA LEU A 45 -4.59 -39.87 -8.66
C LEU A 45 -5.97 -39.84 -7.98
N PRO A 46 -6.07 -40.22 -6.69
CA PRO A 46 -7.33 -40.25 -5.97
C PRO A 46 -8.00 -38.87 -6.00
N MET A 47 -9.34 -38.82 -6.04
CA MET A 47 -10.14 -37.59 -6.15
C MET A 47 -9.72 -36.47 -5.17
N ALA A 48 -9.13 -36.85 -4.03
CA ALA A 48 -8.57 -35.94 -3.03
C ALA A 48 -7.40 -35.08 -3.52
N GLU A 49 -6.55 -35.56 -4.43
CA GLU A 49 -5.41 -34.78 -4.97
C GLU A 49 -5.86 -33.80 -6.06
N LYS A 50 -6.77 -34.22 -6.95
CA LYS A 50 -7.32 -33.36 -8.00
C LYS A 50 -8.10 -32.18 -7.40
N ALA A 51 -8.83 -32.42 -6.31
CA ALA A 51 -9.55 -31.38 -5.58
C ALA A 51 -8.62 -30.26 -5.07
N LYS A 52 -7.40 -30.59 -4.62
CA LYS A 52 -6.43 -29.60 -4.13
C LYS A 52 -5.97 -28.66 -5.25
N TYR A 53 -5.66 -29.19 -6.42
CA TYR A 53 -5.25 -28.39 -7.57
C TYR A 53 -6.40 -27.51 -8.10
N VAL A 54 -7.63 -28.03 -8.10
CA VAL A 54 -8.81 -27.23 -8.49
C VAL A 54 -9.04 -26.09 -7.50
N VAL A 55 -8.96 -26.35 -6.20
CA VAL A 55 -9.07 -25.30 -5.17
C VAL A 55 -7.94 -24.27 -5.32
N MET A 56 -6.69 -24.70 -5.48
CA MET A 56 -5.55 -23.80 -5.68
C MET A 56 -5.72 -22.94 -6.93
N ALA A 57 -6.11 -23.52 -8.06
CA ALA A 57 -6.37 -22.78 -9.29
C ALA A 57 -7.49 -21.76 -9.10
N SER A 58 -8.59 -22.14 -8.44
CA SER A 58 -9.72 -21.23 -8.18
C SER A 58 -9.33 -20.01 -7.33
N LEU A 59 -8.50 -20.21 -6.29
CA LEU A 59 -8.01 -19.13 -5.44
C LEU A 59 -7.09 -18.19 -6.22
N VAL A 60 -6.19 -18.74 -7.03
CA VAL A 60 -5.28 -17.95 -7.88
C VAL A 60 -6.06 -17.13 -8.91
N THR A 61 -7.03 -17.73 -9.60
CA THR A 61 -7.86 -17.02 -10.57
C THR A 61 -8.68 -15.92 -9.87
N SER A 62 -9.29 -16.20 -8.72
CA SER A 62 -10.02 -15.19 -7.94
C SER A 62 -9.12 -14.03 -7.52
N PHE A 63 -7.91 -14.31 -7.02
CA PHE A 63 -6.94 -13.29 -6.62
C PHE A 63 -6.51 -12.41 -7.80
N VAL A 64 -6.21 -13.01 -8.95
CA VAL A 64 -5.82 -12.27 -10.16
C VAL A 64 -6.98 -11.43 -10.68
N MET A 65 -8.19 -11.98 -10.78
CA MET A 65 -9.38 -11.24 -11.21
C MET A 65 -9.66 -10.05 -10.28
N TYR A 66 -9.60 -10.25 -8.97
CA TYR A 66 -9.82 -9.19 -7.99
C TYR A 66 -8.74 -8.10 -8.07
N SER A 67 -7.48 -8.50 -8.23
CA SER A 67 -6.37 -7.56 -8.41
C SER A 67 -6.59 -6.72 -9.66
N LEU A 68 -6.87 -7.35 -10.80
CA LEU A 68 -7.16 -6.66 -12.06
C LEU A 68 -8.34 -5.69 -11.92
N TYR A 69 -9.41 -6.10 -11.22
CA TYR A 69 -10.56 -5.25 -10.95
C TYR A 69 -10.16 -3.98 -10.18
N ILE A 70 -9.36 -4.11 -9.10
CA ILE A 70 -8.87 -2.96 -8.33
C ILE A 70 -8.00 -2.04 -9.19
N TYR A 71 -7.07 -2.60 -9.97
CA TYR A 71 -6.17 -1.79 -10.80
C TYR A 71 -6.87 -1.08 -11.96
N GLN A 72 -8.07 -1.50 -12.34
CA GLN A 72 -8.90 -0.83 -13.34
C GLN A 72 -9.79 0.25 -12.76
N GLN A 73 -9.97 0.33 -11.43
CA GLN A 73 -10.75 1.40 -10.81
C GLN A 73 -9.98 2.73 -10.91
N PRO A 74 -10.60 3.81 -11.41
CA PRO A 74 -9.99 5.13 -11.33
C PRO A 74 -9.89 5.55 -9.87
N VAL A 75 -8.70 5.96 -9.43
CA VAL A 75 -8.52 6.53 -8.09
C VAL A 75 -9.39 7.80 -8.00
N GLN A 76 -10.38 7.80 -7.11
CA GLN A 76 -11.27 8.95 -6.92
C GLN A 76 -10.55 10.01 -6.09
N LEU A 77 -9.70 10.77 -6.78
CA LEU A 77 -8.96 11.89 -6.22
C LEU A 77 -9.93 13.05 -5.96
N GLN A 78 -9.97 13.59 -4.73
CA GLN A 78 -10.41 14.99 -4.54
C GLN A 78 -9.54 15.89 -5.42
N ALA A 79 -10.04 17.08 -5.81
CA ALA A 79 -9.44 17.97 -6.81
C ALA A 79 -7.89 17.87 -6.92
N PRO A 80 -7.31 17.69 -8.13
CA PRO A 80 -5.95 17.16 -8.33
C PRO A 80 -4.82 17.86 -7.55
N GLY A 81 -4.99 19.14 -7.20
CA GLY A 81 -4.05 19.87 -6.33
C GLY A 81 -4.09 19.42 -4.85
N GLN A 82 -5.26 19.11 -4.29
CA GLN A 82 -5.40 18.68 -2.89
C GLN A 82 -4.80 17.29 -2.66
N THR A 83 -4.93 16.39 -3.62
CA THR A 83 -4.38 15.03 -3.48
C THR A 83 -2.87 14.99 -3.54
N ALA A 84 -2.24 15.84 -4.36
CA ALA A 84 -0.78 15.94 -4.40
C ALA A 84 -0.22 16.37 -3.03
N THR A 85 -0.81 17.41 -2.44
CA THR A 85 -0.40 17.93 -1.12
C THR A 85 -0.63 16.92 0.02
N ILE A 86 -1.72 16.15 -0.02
CA ILE A 86 -1.97 15.07 0.97
C ILE A 86 -0.92 13.96 0.84
N VAL A 87 -0.58 13.56 -0.39
CA VAL A 87 0.45 12.53 -0.63
C VAL A 87 1.82 13.00 -0.16
N GLU A 88 2.17 14.26 -0.43
CA GLU A 88 3.40 14.88 0.07
C GLU A 88 3.45 14.88 1.61
N GLY A 89 2.37 15.26 2.29
CA GLY A 89 2.29 15.20 3.75
C GLY A 89 2.47 13.79 4.31
N LYS A 90 1.92 12.78 3.63
CA LYS A 90 2.15 11.36 3.96
C LYS A 90 3.61 10.96 3.79
N MET A 91 4.27 11.44 2.73
CA MET A 91 5.70 11.20 2.53
C MET A 91 6.54 11.83 3.64
N ILE A 92 6.22 13.05 4.06
CA ILE A 92 6.89 13.73 5.18
C ILE A 92 6.73 12.92 6.47
N TRP A 93 5.50 12.47 6.79
CA TRP A 93 5.24 11.59 7.94
C TRP A 93 6.16 10.36 7.96
N GLN A 94 6.37 9.74 6.79
CA GLN A 94 7.22 8.55 6.65
C GLN A 94 8.71 8.90 6.72
N GLN A 95 9.16 9.92 5.99
CA GLN A 95 10.57 10.32 5.90
C GLN A 95 11.11 10.88 7.21
N LYS A 96 10.30 11.65 7.94
CA LYS A 96 10.64 12.17 9.27
C LYS A 96 10.39 11.15 10.39
N ASN A 97 9.95 9.95 10.02
CA ASN A 97 9.73 8.81 10.91
C ASN A 97 8.76 9.11 12.08
N CYS A 98 7.73 9.93 11.83
CA CYS A 98 6.76 10.31 12.84
C CYS A 98 6.03 9.08 13.43
N GLY A 99 5.78 8.09 12.57
CA GLY A 99 5.14 6.82 12.95
C GLY A 99 5.96 5.93 13.91
N ALA A 100 7.25 6.20 14.12
CA ALA A 100 8.04 5.47 15.12
C ALA A 100 7.66 5.83 16.56
N CYS A 101 7.10 7.02 16.77
CA CYS A 101 6.68 7.48 18.08
C CYS A 101 5.16 7.68 18.17
N HIS A 102 4.51 8.09 17.08
CA HIS A 102 3.09 8.40 17.03
C HIS A 102 2.30 7.35 16.25
N GLN A 103 0.98 7.34 16.48
CA GLN A 103 0.07 6.42 15.83
C GLN A 103 -0.85 7.12 14.84
N ILE A 104 -1.35 6.33 13.89
CA ILE A 104 -2.52 6.60 13.05
C ILE A 104 -3.39 5.34 13.09
N TYR A 105 -4.65 5.48 13.47
CA TYR A 105 -5.59 4.38 13.76
C TYR A 105 -5.05 3.37 14.78
N GLY A 106 -4.33 3.83 15.80
CA GLY A 106 -3.65 2.94 16.75
C GLY A 106 -2.47 2.14 16.17
N LEU A 107 -2.04 2.41 14.93
CA LEU A 107 -0.89 1.78 14.28
C LEU A 107 0.32 2.73 14.32
N GLY A 108 1.41 2.28 14.93
CA GLY A 108 2.65 3.06 15.06
C GLY A 108 3.30 2.90 16.44
N GLY A 109 4.16 3.84 16.78
CA GLY A 109 4.78 3.92 18.10
C GLY A 109 3.83 4.40 19.19
N PHE A 110 4.09 4.01 20.43
CA PHE A 110 3.26 4.36 21.60
C PHE A 110 3.91 5.42 22.50
N LEU A 111 5.03 6.00 22.07
CA LEU A 111 5.77 6.99 22.86
C LEU A 111 5.07 8.36 22.84
N GLY A 112 4.45 8.70 21.71
CA GLY A 112 3.63 9.88 21.52
C GLY A 112 2.14 9.52 21.42
N PRO A 113 1.25 10.51 21.55
CA PRO A 113 -0.19 10.30 21.38
C PRO A 113 -0.54 9.89 19.95
N ASP A 114 -1.67 9.19 19.80
CA ASP A 114 -2.31 8.96 18.51
C ASP A 114 -2.71 10.29 17.86
N LEU A 115 -2.33 10.47 16.60
CA LEU A 115 -2.53 11.69 15.83
C LEU A 115 -3.67 11.58 14.81
N THR A 116 -4.45 10.50 14.81
CA THR A 116 -5.55 10.26 13.87
C THR A 116 -6.52 11.43 13.81
N ASN A 117 -7.01 11.88 14.97
CA ASN A 117 -7.97 12.97 15.06
C ASN A 117 -7.38 14.23 15.72
N ILE A 118 -6.07 14.45 15.56
CA ILE A 118 -5.39 15.60 16.19
C ILE A 118 -5.84 16.95 15.62
N TYR A 119 -6.31 16.96 14.36
CA TYR A 119 -6.65 18.17 13.63
C TYR A 119 -7.97 18.78 14.14
N SER A 120 -8.96 17.96 14.45
CA SER A 120 -10.29 18.36 14.94
C SER A 120 -10.46 18.24 16.46
N ALA A 121 -9.48 17.64 17.16
CA ALA A 121 -9.52 17.49 18.61
C ALA A 121 -9.74 18.83 19.36
N ARG A 122 -10.60 18.80 20.39
CA ARG A 122 -10.98 19.99 21.16
C ARG A 122 -9.76 20.71 21.73
N GLY A 123 -9.63 22.00 21.43
CA GLY A 123 -8.51 22.85 21.87
C GLY A 123 -7.19 22.57 21.14
N LYS A 124 -7.21 21.68 20.14
CA LYS A 124 -6.11 21.42 19.21
C LYS A 124 -6.50 21.92 17.82
N GLY A 125 -5.57 21.83 16.88
CA GLY A 125 -5.75 22.33 15.53
C GLY A 125 -4.42 22.55 14.82
N PRO A 126 -4.44 23.14 13.61
CA PRO A 126 -3.23 23.31 12.80
C PRO A 126 -2.13 24.10 13.50
N ALA A 127 -2.48 25.17 14.22
CA ALA A 127 -1.50 25.96 14.97
C ALA A 127 -0.85 25.17 16.13
N TYR A 128 -1.64 24.32 16.80
CA TYR A 128 -1.12 23.43 17.84
C TYR A 128 -0.11 22.44 17.24
N ILE A 129 -0.48 21.79 16.13
CA ILE A 129 0.39 20.83 15.45
C ILE A 129 1.69 21.51 15.01
N GLN A 130 1.60 22.67 14.37
CA GLN A 130 2.76 23.42 13.90
C GLN A 130 3.69 23.84 15.04
N ALA A 131 3.14 24.29 16.17
CA ALA A 131 3.93 24.66 17.34
C ALA A 131 4.75 23.49 17.88
N PHE A 132 4.16 22.28 17.97
CA PHE A 132 4.89 21.10 18.43
C PHE A 132 5.93 20.61 17.42
N VAL A 133 5.57 20.53 16.13
CA VAL A 133 6.51 20.05 15.09
C VAL A 133 7.74 20.96 14.96
N ASN A 134 7.55 22.28 15.09
CA ASN A 134 8.65 23.24 15.01
C ASN A 134 9.36 23.46 16.35
N GLY A 135 8.64 23.49 17.46
CA GLY A 135 9.22 23.72 18.79
C GLY A 135 9.89 22.49 19.40
N GLY A 136 9.39 21.30 19.08
CA GLY A 136 9.79 20.07 19.75
C GLY A 136 9.41 20.04 21.24
N THR A 137 9.84 18.99 21.91
CA THR A 137 9.75 18.79 23.36
C THR A 137 11.05 18.13 23.84
N SER A 138 11.14 17.73 25.11
CA SER A 138 12.28 16.94 25.62
C SER A 138 12.41 15.55 24.98
N VAL A 139 11.33 15.02 24.39
CA VAL A 139 11.28 13.68 23.79
C VAL A 139 11.10 13.77 22.28
N MET A 140 10.12 14.57 21.82
CA MET A 140 9.85 14.79 20.41
C MET A 140 10.82 15.83 19.84
N PRO A 141 11.66 15.49 18.86
CA PRO A 141 12.60 16.45 18.27
C PRO A 141 11.87 17.54 17.49
N SER A 142 12.54 18.68 17.33
CA SER A 142 12.12 19.74 16.41
C SER A 142 12.51 19.37 14.98
N PHE A 143 11.56 19.44 14.04
CA PHE A 143 11.77 19.00 12.64
C PHE A 143 12.02 20.15 11.65
N GLN A 144 11.80 21.40 12.07
CA GLN A 144 12.08 22.63 11.28
C GLN A 144 11.65 22.51 9.81
N LEU A 145 10.38 22.15 9.59
CA LEU A 145 9.84 21.95 8.25
C LEU A 145 9.71 23.28 7.51
N GLU A 146 9.93 23.26 6.19
CA GLU A 146 9.59 24.41 5.34
C GLU A 146 8.08 24.69 5.40
N GLU A 147 7.66 25.92 5.11
CA GLU A 147 6.24 26.29 5.10
C GLU A 147 5.40 25.38 4.19
N GLY A 148 5.92 25.05 3.01
CA GLY A 148 5.29 24.09 2.09
C GLY A 148 5.13 22.69 2.72
N GLU A 149 6.21 22.15 3.28
CA GLU A 149 6.21 20.84 3.96
C GLU A 149 5.24 20.81 5.14
N MET A 150 5.22 21.87 5.95
CA MET A 150 4.29 22.00 7.09
C MET A 150 2.84 21.99 6.61
N SER A 151 2.54 22.76 5.55
CA SER A 151 1.20 22.79 4.98
C SER A 151 0.75 21.43 4.43
N ALA A 152 1.68 20.68 3.82
CA ALA A 152 1.44 19.34 3.32
C ALA A 152 1.18 18.35 4.46
N LEU A 153 2.01 18.38 5.51
CA LEU A 153 1.80 17.55 6.71
C LEU A 153 0.44 17.83 7.37
N LEU A 154 0.05 19.11 7.48
CA LEU A 154 -1.25 19.51 8.01
C LEU A 154 -2.40 19.02 7.12
N ALA A 155 -2.25 19.08 5.79
CA ALA A 155 -3.24 18.56 4.86
C ALA A 155 -3.41 17.04 4.99
N TYR A 156 -2.32 16.30 5.18
CA TYR A 156 -2.35 14.87 5.45
C TYR A 156 -3.05 14.56 6.77
N LEU A 157 -2.69 15.22 7.87
CA LEU A 157 -3.34 15.00 9.17
C LEU A 157 -4.84 15.36 9.14
N ARG A 158 -5.22 16.42 8.40
CA ARG A 158 -6.63 16.75 8.16
C ARG A 158 -7.36 15.67 7.38
N HIS A 159 -6.71 15.08 6.38
CA HIS A 159 -7.27 13.99 5.59
C HIS A 159 -7.49 12.74 6.45
N VAL A 160 -6.50 12.37 7.28
CA VAL A 160 -6.62 11.24 8.22
C VAL A 160 -7.74 11.46 9.23
N ASP A 161 -7.85 12.67 9.76
CA ASP A 161 -8.90 13.06 10.71
C ASP A 161 -10.30 12.86 10.10
N ALA A 162 -10.46 13.22 8.83
CA ALA A 162 -11.71 13.05 8.10
C ALA A 162 -12.01 11.59 7.69
N SER A 163 -11.01 10.72 7.56
CA SER A 163 -11.22 9.34 7.09
C SER A 163 -11.64 8.36 8.18
N GLY A 164 -11.56 8.72 9.46
CA GLY A 164 -12.08 7.87 10.55
C GLY A 164 -11.68 8.34 11.95
N LYS A 165 -12.21 7.67 12.97
CA LYS A 165 -11.90 7.95 14.38
C LYS A 165 -11.05 6.86 15.01
N SER A 166 -10.11 7.23 15.88
CA SER A 166 -9.29 6.27 16.64
C SER A 166 -9.63 6.14 18.13
N ASP A 167 -10.67 6.83 18.63
CA ASP A 167 -11.03 6.77 20.05
C ASP A 167 -11.44 5.34 20.47
N PRO A 168 -10.65 4.65 21.31
CA PRO A 168 -10.96 3.28 21.72
C PRO A 168 -12.11 3.20 22.72
N LYS A 169 -12.61 4.33 23.23
CA LYS A 169 -13.71 4.37 24.21
C LYS A 169 -15.08 4.39 23.56
N GLN A 170 -15.15 4.83 22.31
CA GLN A 170 -16.42 4.91 21.58
C GLN A 170 -16.43 3.79 20.56
N TYR A 171 -17.22 2.76 20.82
CA TYR A 171 -17.47 1.67 19.88
C TYR A 171 -18.87 1.11 20.07
N LYS A 172 -19.48 0.65 18.98
CA LYS A 172 -20.76 -0.07 19.01
C LYS A 172 -20.50 -1.56 18.88
N ILE A 173 -21.05 -2.33 19.83
CA ILE A 173 -21.00 -3.79 19.82
C ILE A 173 -22.20 -4.28 19.01
N ASN A 174 -21.95 -5.00 17.93
CA ASN A 174 -22.97 -5.63 17.11
C ASN A 174 -23.40 -6.96 17.73
N TYR A 175 -24.58 -7.45 17.34
CA TYR A 175 -25.15 -8.69 17.89
C TYR A 175 -24.31 -9.95 17.57
N ASP A 176 -23.49 -9.89 16.52
CA ASP A 176 -22.58 -10.95 16.09
C ASP A 176 -21.22 -10.91 16.83
N GLY A 177 -21.07 -10.01 17.80
CA GLY A 177 -19.84 -9.81 18.56
C GLY A 177 -18.78 -8.97 17.84
N THR A 178 -19.09 -8.42 16.65
CA THR A 178 -18.20 -7.47 15.98
C THR A 178 -18.29 -6.09 16.62
N ILE A 179 -17.23 -5.30 16.48
CA ILE A 179 -17.12 -3.95 17.01
C ILE A 179 -16.96 -2.98 15.85
N GLU A 180 -17.77 -1.93 15.83
CA GLU A 180 -17.68 -0.85 14.84
C GLU A 180 -17.32 0.48 15.49
N SER A 181 -16.45 1.25 14.82
CA SER A 181 -16.17 2.63 15.19
C SER A 181 -17.41 3.52 14.93
N PRO A 182 -17.75 4.46 15.82
CA PRO A 182 -18.98 5.25 15.78
C PRO A 182 -18.93 6.50 14.89
#